data_AF-A0A9D0AAH7-F1
#
_entry.id   AF-A0A9D0AAH7-F1
#
_cell.length_a   1.000
_cell.length_b   1.000
_cell.length_c   1.000
_cell.angle_alpha   90.00
_cell.angle_beta   90.00
_cell.angle_gamma   90.00
#
_symmetry.space_group_name_H-M   'P 1'
#
loop_
_entity.id
_entity.type
_entity.pdbx_description
1 polymer ?
#
loop_
_entity_poly.entity_id
_entity_poly.type
_entity_poly.pdbx_seq_one_letter_code
_entity_poly.pdbx_strand_id
1 'polypeptide(L)'
;RFLNADGMEVVRVDRNNGESKIIPQSRLQNKKSRYYFADTAKLASGKLMISPLDLNREHGKVEKPLRPVIRYGTPVYAQNGQLRGIVLFNVTADKFLDLVRKKNTGHEKVLFVDGKGFYYSNPDPAKEWGAKTDLATGESFAQDYSAIAGQVIGSHTSVVLEQEKYLVAGSPVFLDKGHTRLLGNIVDVVPTEVVFKSVINFRNIFLAISAAVFLATLFLAISLAKSITDPIVYLTKVTHDMSKGKLASAVVVSSKDETKLLAESIERLRKSMIILLKRVRKK
;
A
#
# COMPACT_ATOMS: atom_id res chain seq x y z
N ARG A 1 19.81 35.89 -10.01
CA ARG A 1 19.56 37.33 -9.74
C ARG A 1 20.57 37.84 -8.73
N PHE A 2 20.99 39.10 -8.84
CA PHE A 2 21.86 39.77 -7.89
C PHE A 2 21.07 40.86 -7.16
N LEU A 3 21.14 40.84 -5.83
CA LEU A 3 20.57 41.86 -4.95
C LEU A 3 21.73 42.60 -4.30
N ASN A 4 21.70 43.92 -4.27
CA ASN A 4 22.74 44.71 -3.59
C ASN A 4 22.65 44.60 -2.06
N ALA A 5 23.57 45.24 -1.35
CA ALA A 5 23.61 45.25 0.12
C ALA A 5 22.32 45.80 0.78
N ASP A 6 21.55 46.62 0.07
CA ASP A 6 20.25 47.14 0.51
C ASP A 6 19.07 46.22 0.16
N GLY A 7 19.35 45.04 -0.40
CA GLY A 7 18.34 44.06 -0.81
C GLY A 7 17.55 44.46 -2.06
N MET A 8 17.98 45.49 -2.78
CA MET A 8 17.39 45.87 -4.06
C MET A 8 17.92 44.94 -5.16
N GLU A 9 17.01 44.37 -5.95
CA GLU A 9 17.38 43.65 -7.16
C GLU A 9 18.06 44.61 -8.15
N VAL A 10 19.27 44.26 -8.61
CA VAL A 10 20.02 45.03 -9.60
C VAL A 10 20.05 44.30 -10.94
N VAL A 11 20.15 42.98 -10.91
CA VAL A 11 20.11 42.12 -12.11
C VAL A 11 19.22 40.93 -11.85
N ARG A 12 18.22 40.73 -12.72
CA ARG A 12 17.38 39.52 -12.72
C ARG A 12 17.27 38.97 -14.13
N VAL A 13 17.57 37.69 -14.24
CA VAL A 13 17.39 36.91 -15.47
C VAL A 13 16.42 35.79 -15.12
N ASP A 14 15.32 35.71 -15.84
CA ASP A 14 14.37 34.62 -15.73
C ASP A 14 14.60 33.66 -16.91
N ARG A 15 14.69 32.36 -16.61
CA ARG A 15 14.81 31.32 -17.62
C ARG A 15 13.60 30.41 -17.58
N ASN A 16 12.79 30.42 -18.64
CA ASN A 16 11.60 29.60 -18.78
C ASN A 16 11.69 28.82 -20.10
N ASN A 17 11.46 27.51 -20.08
CA ASN A 17 11.46 26.64 -21.27
C ASN A 17 12.69 26.79 -22.19
N GLY A 18 13.86 27.04 -21.61
CA GLY A 18 15.12 27.21 -22.35
C GLY A 18 15.45 28.65 -22.70
N GLU A 19 14.46 29.53 -22.79
CA GLU A 19 14.63 30.95 -23.10
C GLU A 19 15.01 31.76 -21.86
N SER A 20 15.97 32.68 -22.02
CA SER A 20 16.43 33.56 -20.94
C SER A 20 16.06 35.01 -21.24
N LYS A 21 15.44 35.69 -20.28
CA LYS A 21 15.02 37.08 -20.40
C LYS A 21 15.56 37.91 -19.24
N ILE A 22 16.26 39.00 -19.57
CA ILE A 22 16.66 40.01 -18.59
C ILE A 22 15.42 40.82 -18.21
N ILE A 23 15.16 40.96 -16.92
CA ILE A 23 14.03 41.71 -16.41
C ILE A 23 14.42 43.21 -16.35
N PRO A 24 13.63 44.11 -16.94
CA PRO A 24 13.92 45.55 -16.95
C PRO A 24 13.86 46.14 -15.54
N GLN A 25 14.63 47.22 -15.33
CA GLN A 25 14.80 47.89 -14.03
C GLN A 25 13.46 48.27 -13.37
N SER A 26 12.48 48.71 -14.15
CA SER A 26 11.14 49.09 -13.65
C SER A 26 10.37 47.95 -12.97
N ARG A 27 10.76 46.69 -13.20
CA ARG A 27 10.14 45.51 -12.59
C ARG A 27 10.98 44.88 -11.48
N LEU A 28 12.16 45.43 -11.20
CA LEU A 28 13.02 44.97 -10.11
C LEU A 28 12.43 45.43 -8.77
N GLN A 29 12.58 44.59 -7.75
CA GLN A 29 11.97 44.83 -6.44
C GLN A 29 13.02 44.83 -5.33
N ASN A 30 12.72 45.56 -4.26
CA ASN A 30 13.45 45.39 -3.02
C ASN A 30 12.92 44.14 -2.29
N LYS A 31 13.82 43.20 -1.99
CA LYS A 31 13.52 41.96 -1.27
C LYS A 31 14.26 41.87 0.07
N LYS A 32 14.75 42.98 0.62
CA LYS A 32 15.51 43.03 1.89
C LYS A 32 14.74 42.37 3.06
N SER A 33 13.41 42.52 3.08
CA SER A 33 12.54 41.95 4.11
C SER A 33 12.34 40.43 4.01
N ARG A 34 12.82 39.80 2.93
CA ARG A 34 12.66 38.36 2.73
C ARG A 34 13.73 37.59 3.50
N TYR A 35 13.32 36.51 4.17
CA TYR A 35 14.22 35.69 5.00
C TYR A 35 15.49 35.28 4.25
N TYR A 36 15.36 34.85 2.98
CA TYR A 36 16.47 34.38 2.18
C TYR A 36 17.55 35.45 1.93
N PHE A 37 17.19 36.75 2.02
CA PHE A 37 18.17 37.82 1.91
C PHE A 37 19.04 37.86 3.17
N ALA A 38 18.39 37.97 4.33
CA ALA A 38 19.07 38.01 5.62
C ALA A 38 19.89 36.75 5.89
N ASP A 39 19.34 35.58 5.57
CA ASP A 39 20.01 34.29 5.79
C ASP A 39 21.23 34.12 4.90
N THR A 40 21.18 34.60 3.65
CA THR A 40 22.34 34.57 2.74
C THR A 40 23.39 35.60 3.12
N ALA A 41 22.98 36.82 3.48
CA ALA A 41 23.88 37.94 3.77
C ALA A 41 24.75 37.71 5.02
N LYS A 42 24.32 36.85 5.96
CA LYS A 42 25.05 36.48 7.17
C LYS A 42 26.12 35.40 6.94
N LEU A 43 26.13 34.77 5.78
CA LEU A 43 27.06 33.68 5.49
C LEU A 43 28.47 34.20 5.23
N ALA A 44 29.49 33.38 5.52
CA ALA A 44 30.85 33.66 5.08
C ALA A 44 30.96 33.55 3.55
N SER A 45 31.96 34.24 2.97
CA SER A 45 32.28 34.13 1.55
C SER A 45 32.43 32.67 1.10
N GLY A 46 31.83 32.31 -0.04
CA GLY A 46 31.85 30.96 -0.59
C GLY A 46 30.91 29.95 0.09
N LYS A 47 30.17 30.33 1.14
CA LYS A 47 29.12 29.47 1.72
C LYS A 47 27.81 29.59 0.94
N LEU A 48 27.01 28.52 1.01
CA LEU A 48 25.76 28.35 0.27
C LEU A 48 24.56 28.19 1.21
N MET A 49 23.63 29.13 1.11
CA MET A 49 22.27 29.03 1.65
C MET A 49 21.43 28.21 0.67
N ILE A 50 20.65 27.28 1.19
CA ILE A 50 19.61 26.59 0.42
C ILE A 50 18.31 26.78 1.18
N SER A 51 17.30 27.37 0.53
CA SER A 51 16.02 27.60 1.17
C SER A 51 15.21 26.31 1.30
N PRO A 52 14.21 26.27 2.20
CA PRO A 52 13.10 25.34 2.04
C PRO A 52 12.45 25.47 0.66
N LEU A 53 11.73 24.44 0.25
CA LEU A 53 10.81 24.53 -0.88
C LEU A 53 9.59 25.34 -0.44
N ASP A 54 9.34 26.47 -1.07
CA ASP A 54 8.20 27.34 -0.76
C ASP A 54 7.61 27.96 -2.03
N LEU A 55 6.48 28.65 -1.89
CA LEU A 55 5.88 29.37 -3.01
C LEU A 55 6.61 30.70 -3.28
N ASN A 56 6.85 30.98 -4.56
CA ASN A 56 7.42 32.25 -4.96
C ASN A 56 6.48 33.42 -4.62
N ARG A 57 7.06 34.56 -4.27
CA ARG A 57 6.34 35.77 -3.89
C ARG A 57 6.81 36.99 -4.65
N GLU A 58 5.87 37.68 -5.27
CA GLU A 58 6.07 38.96 -5.94
C GLU A 58 5.22 40.02 -5.25
N HIS A 59 5.80 41.20 -5.00
CA HIS A 59 5.16 42.28 -4.26
C HIS A 59 4.54 41.84 -2.90
N GLY A 60 5.22 40.92 -2.21
CA GLY A 60 4.79 40.36 -0.91
C GLY A 60 3.70 39.29 -0.97
N LYS A 61 3.06 39.10 -2.13
CA LYS A 61 1.97 38.14 -2.33
C LYS A 61 2.49 36.87 -2.99
N VAL A 62 1.82 35.74 -2.72
CA VAL A 62 2.08 34.48 -3.44
C VAL A 62 1.79 34.68 -4.93
N GLU A 63 2.74 34.30 -5.77
CA GLU A 63 2.61 34.35 -7.23
C GLU A 63 1.48 33.41 -7.70
N LYS A 64 0.69 33.85 -8.67
CA LYS A 64 -0.32 33.03 -9.35
C LYS A 64 -0.02 33.03 -10.86
N PRO A 65 -0.03 31.85 -11.55
CA PRO A 65 -0.18 30.50 -10.99
C PRO A 65 0.93 30.17 -9.97
N LEU A 66 0.65 29.23 -9.06
CA LEU A 66 1.59 28.88 -7.98
C LEU A 66 2.93 28.46 -8.57
N ARG A 67 4.01 29.02 -8.02
CA ARG A 67 5.37 28.76 -8.49
C ARG A 67 6.26 28.28 -7.34
N PRO A 68 6.35 26.98 -7.10
CA PRO A 68 7.17 26.40 -6.04
C PRO A 68 8.65 26.49 -6.40
N VAL A 69 9.47 27.01 -5.49
CA VAL A 69 10.88 27.32 -5.74
C VAL A 69 11.79 26.92 -4.58
N ILE A 70 12.97 26.44 -4.93
CA ILE A 70 14.12 26.31 -4.03
C ILE A 70 15.12 27.40 -4.41
N ARG A 71 15.64 28.13 -3.42
CA ARG A 71 16.57 29.23 -3.64
C ARG A 71 17.95 28.86 -3.12
N TYR A 72 18.94 29.00 -3.98
CA TYR A 72 20.34 28.83 -3.68
C TYR A 72 20.99 30.21 -3.59
N GLY A 73 21.55 30.55 -2.45
CA GLY A 73 22.09 31.89 -2.18
C GLY A 73 23.54 31.86 -1.74
N THR A 74 24.33 32.79 -2.25
CA THR A 74 25.70 33.03 -1.76
C THR A 74 25.95 34.54 -1.65
N PRO A 75 26.63 35.01 -0.58
CA PRO A 75 26.97 36.41 -0.43
C PRO A 75 28.12 36.79 -1.36
N VAL A 76 28.11 38.06 -1.80
CA VAL A 76 29.18 38.65 -2.60
C VAL A 76 29.84 39.74 -1.79
N TYR A 77 31.13 39.58 -1.53
CA TYR A 77 31.96 40.54 -0.83
C TYR A 77 32.92 41.24 -1.78
N ALA A 78 33.23 42.50 -1.51
CA ALA A 78 34.35 43.19 -2.14
C ALA A 78 35.68 42.70 -1.54
N GLN A 79 36.80 43.04 -2.19
CA GLN A 79 38.14 42.64 -1.73
C GLN A 79 38.45 43.14 -0.31
N ASN A 80 37.86 44.26 0.11
CA ASN A 80 37.98 44.81 1.46
C ASN A 80 37.08 44.12 2.51
N GLY A 81 36.39 43.03 2.15
CA GLY A 81 35.48 42.31 3.04
C GLY A 81 34.09 42.93 3.22
N GLN A 82 33.79 44.04 2.54
CA GLN A 82 32.46 44.67 2.61
C GLN A 82 31.43 43.88 1.81
N LEU A 83 30.27 43.60 2.40
CA LEU A 83 29.15 42.97 1.68
C LEU A 83 28.67 43.89 0.55
N ARG A 84 28.73 43.39 -0.69
CA ARG A 84 28.19 44.08 -1.87
C ARG A 84 26.77 43.67 -2.19
N GLY A 85 26.35 42.50 -1.72
CA GLY A 85 25.04 41.96 -1.98
C GLY A 85 25.04 40.44 -1.93
N ILE A 86 24.03 39.83 -2.54
CA ILE A 86 23.90 38.38 -2.64
C ILE A 86 23.54 37.98 -4.08
N VAL A 87 24.01 36.81 -4.48
CA VAL A 87 23.53 36.14 -5.70
C VAL A 87 22.54 35.06 -5.27
N LEU A 88 21.36 35.08 -5.88
CA LEU A 88 20.32 34.07 -5.71
C LEU A 88 20.04 33.35 -7.02
N PHE A 89 19.97 32.03 -6.97
CA PHE A 89 19.53 31.17 -8.05
C PHE A 89 18.25 30.44 -7.63
N ASN A 90 17.16 30.68 -8.35
CA ASN A 90 15.86 30.08 -8.05
C ASN A 90 15.64 28.90 -8.99
N VAL A 91 15.40 27.72 -8.42
CA VAL A 91 15.07 26.50 -9.14
C VAL A 91 13.59 26.19 -8.91
N THR A 92 12.81 26.13 -9.98
CA THR A 92 11.39 25.75 -9.92
C THR A 92 11.25 24.25 -9.69
N ALA A 93 10.39 23.86 -8.76
CA ALA A 93 10.14 22.46 -8.41
C ALA A 93 8.99 21.83 -9.20
N ASP A 94 8.30 22.58 -10.07
CA ASP A 94 7.10 22.13 -10.80
C ASP A 94 7.28 20.76 -11.46
N LYS A 95 8.33 20.59 -12.25
CA LYS A 95 8.62 19.33 -12.95
C LYS A 95 8.84 18.16 -11.99
N PHE A 96 9.48 18.41 -10.85
CA PHE A 96 9.72 17.37 -9.85
C PHE A 96 8.41 16.99 -9.16
N LEU A 97 7.60 17.97 -8.76
CA LEU A 97 6.30 17.71 -8.13
C LEU A 97 5.34 17.02 -9.10
N ASP A 98 5.39 17.35 -10.40
CA ASP A 98 4.60 16.66 -11.42
C ASP A 98 4.96 15.18 -11.56
N LEU A 99 6.23 14.80 -11.36
CA LEU A 99 6.63 13.39 -11.34
C LEU A 99 6.01 12.65 -10.16
N VAL A 100 5.95 13.28 -8.99
CA VAL A 100 5.26 12.73 -7.81
C VAL A 100 3.77 12.60 -8.08
N ARG A 101 3.13 13.68 -8.58
CA ARG A 101 1.69 13.69 -8.88
C ARG A 101 1.28 12.60 -9.86
N LYS A 102 2.08 12.37 -10.91
CA LYS A 102 1.82 11.34 -11.94
C LYS A 102 1.88 9.91 -11.43
N LYS A 103 2.44 9.67 -10.24
CA LYS A 103 2.46 8.33 -9.62
C LYS A 103 1.17 7.99 -8.89
N ASN A 104 0.32 8.97 -8.59
CA ASN A 104 -0.98 8.72 -8.01
C ASN A 104 -1.84 7.87 -8.95
N THR A 105 -2.43 6.81 -8.41
CA THR A 105 -3.46 6.02 -9.09
C THR A 105 -4.78 6.20 -8.35
N GLY A 106 -5.91 5.75 -8.91
CA GLY A 106 -7.20 5.83 -8.23
C GLY A 106 -7.24 5.11 -6.86
N HIS A 107 -6.27 4.24 -6.60
CA HIS A 107 -6.18 3.42 -5.39
C HIS A 107 -4.92 3.69 -4.54
N GLU A 108 -3.95 4.43 -5.07
CA GLU A 108 -2.64 4.68 -4.45
C GLU A 108 -2.43 6.19 -4.35
N LYS A 109 -2.11 6.67 -3.14
CA LYS A 109 -1.83 8.08 -2.90
C LYS A 109 -0.35 8.29 -2.60
N VAL A 110 0.36 8.80 -3.60
CA VAL A 110 1.73 9.30 -3.48
C VAL A 110 1.71 10.79 -3.14
N LEU A 111 2.16 11.08 -1.93
CA LEU A 111 2.18 12.39 -1.30
C LEU A 111 3.63 12.88 -1.21
N PHE A 112 3.83 14.19 -1.16
CA PHE A 112 5.13 14.76 -0.77
C PHE A 112 4.93 15.74 0.37
N VAL A 113 5.56 15.45 1.52
CA VAL A 113 5.31 16.13 2.79
C VAL A 113 6.59 16.80 3.27
N ASP A 114 6.50 18.05 3.71
CA ASP A 114 7.65 18.79 4.25
C ASP A 114 8.08 18.27 5.64
N GLY A 115 9.20 18.78 6.15
CA GLY A 115 9.70 18.43 7.48
C GLY A 115 8.79 18.84 8.66
N LYS A 116 7.71 19.58 8.41
CA LYS A 116 6.73 20.05 9.40
C LYS A 116 5.37 19.36 9.25
N GLY A 117 5.18 18.53 8.22
CA GLY A 117 3.93 17.83 7.95
C GLY A 117 3.01 18.48 6.93
N PHE A 118 3.37 19.60 6.30
CA PHE A 118 2.55 20.23 5.26
C PHE A 118 2.80 19.60 3.88
N TYR A 119 1.77 19.58 3.04
CA TYR A 119 1.87 18.99 1.71
C TYR A 119 2.57 19.92 0.71
N TYR A 120 3.66 19.44 0.10
CA TYR A 120 4.18 19.98 -1.15
C TYR A 120 3.45 19.42 -2.37
N SER A 121 2.93 18.19 -2.27
CA SER A 121 2.14 17.52 -3.31
C SER A 121 1.07 16.63 -2.68
N ASN A 122 -0.15 16.72 -3.18
CA ASN A 122 -1.29 15.91 -2.78
C ASN A 122 -2.20 15.64 -4.01
N PRO A 123 -2.85 14.46 -4.13
CA PRO A 123 -3.89 14.22 -5.14
C PRO A 123 -4.99 15.28 -5.17
N ASP A 124 -5.29 15.88 -4.01
CA ASP A 124 -6.17 17.03 -3.88
C ASP A 124 -5.35 18.33 -3.81
N PRO A 125 -5.32 19.15 -4.88
CA PRO A 125 -4.55 20.39 -4.92
C PRO A 125 -4.96 21.41 -3.85
N ALA A 126 -6.18 21.32 -3.30
CA ALA A 126 -6.64 22.23 -2.24
C ALA A 126 -5.90 22.03 -0.91
N LYS A 127 -5.28 20.85 -0.71
CA LYS A 127 -4.51 20.51 0.48
C LYS A 127 -3.05 20.96 0.43
N GLU A 128 -2.55 21.38 -0.73
CA GLU A 128 -1.16 21.74 -0.90
C GLU A 128 -0.84 23.10 -0.26
N TRP A 129 0.41 23.26 0.19
CA TRP A 129 0.97 24.52 0.67
C TRP A 129 0.26 25.10 1.90
N GLY A 130 -0.20 24.23 2.80
CA GLY A 130 -0.97 24.63 3.99
C GLY A 130 -0.20 25.39 5.07
N ALA A 131 1.12 25.50 4.97
CA ALA A 131 1.95 26.22 5.91
C ALA A 131 1.59 27.73 5.95
N LYS A 132 1.73 28.36 7.12
CA LYS A 132 1.49 29.82 7.29
C LYS A 132 2.38 30.68 6.40
N THR A 133 3.57 30.18 6.03
CA THR A 133 4.50 30.84 5.11
C THR A 133 4.05 30.86 3.66
N ASP A 134 3.03 30.06 3.33
CA ASP A 134 2.52 29.83 1.98
C ASP A 134 1.05 30.25 1.86
N LEU A 135 0.11 29.29 1.79
CA LEU A 135 -1.33 29.56 1.67
C LEU A 135 -2.07 29.61 3.01
N ALA A 136 -1.45 29.14 4.10
CA ALA A 136 -2.00 29.20 5.45
C ALA A 136 -3.36 28.50 5.62
N THR A 137 -3.66 27.46 4.83
CA THR A 137 -4.89 26.67 4.96
C THR A 137 -4.87 25.76 6.20
N GLY A 138 -3.68 25.41 6.69
CA GLY A 138 -3.50 24.48 7.81
C GLY A 138 -3.58 23.00 7.43
N GLU A 139 -3.90 22.68 6.17
CA GLU A 139 -3.97 21.32 5.65
C GLU A 139 -2.61 20.62 5.77
N SER A 140 -2.60 19.44 6.42
CA SER A 140 -1.35 18.75 6.74
C SER A 140 -1.53 17.23 6.82
N PHE A 141 -0.42 16.51 6.61
CA PHE A 141 -0.34 15.06 6.76
C PHE A 141 -0.73 14.60 8.17
N ALA A 142 -0.41 15.38 9.19
CA ALA A 142 -0.76 15.04 10.58
C ALA A 142 -2.28 15.08 10.86
N GLN A 143 -3.04 15.88 10.11
CA GLN A 143 -4.51 15.90 10.23
C GLN A 143 -5.14 14.67 9.56
N ASP A 144 -4.62 14.28 8.39
CA ASP A 144 -5.15 13.15 7.63
C ASP A 144 -4.71 11.78 8.20
N TYR A 145 -3.49 11.71 8.73
CA TYR A 145 -2.81 10.47 9.12
C TYR A 145 -2.16 10.57 10.50
N SER A 146 -2.90 11.07 11.49
CA SER A 146 -2.41 11.36 12.84
C SER A 146 -1.66 10.21 13.52
N ALA A 147 -2.12 8.97 13.33
CA ALA A 147 -1.54 7.78 13.95
C ALA A 147 -0.12 7.44 13.48
N ILE A 148 0.27 7.86 12.27
CA ILE A 148 1.58 7.56 11.66
C ILE A 148 2.43 8.81 11.41
N ALA A 149 1.84 10.00 11.55
CA ALA A 149 2.47 11.27 11.24
C ALA A 149 3.82 11.45 11.93
N GLY A 150 3.92 11.09 13.22
CA GLY A 150 5.15 11.23 14.00
C GLY A 150 6.31 10.34 13.52
N GLN A 151 6.03 9.26 12.78
CA GLN A 151 7.04 8.36 12.23
C GLN A 151 7.50 8.77 10.82
N VAL A 152 6.65 9.50 10.09
CA VAL A 152 6.91 9.91 8.70
C VAL A 152 7.49 11.33 8.65
N ILE A 153 6.93 12.26 9.41
CA ILE A 153 7.32 13.67 9.37
C ILE A 153 8.75 13.82 9.90
N GLY A 154 9.62 14.44 9.10
CA GLY A 154 11.01 14.66 9.49
C GLY A 154 11.89 13.41 9.53
N SER A 155 11.38 12.24 9.11
CA SER A 155 12.21 11.03 9.02
C SER A 155 13.38 11.24 8.06
N HIS A 156 14.55 10.74 8.45
CA HIS A 156 15.77 10.72 7.63
C HIS A 156 16.06 9.33 7.05
N THR A 157 15.19 8.36 7.33
CA THR A 157 15.27 6.99 6.79
C THR A 157 13.95 6.60 6.18
N SER A 158 13.98 5.63 5.27
CA SER A 158 12.74 5.05 4.76
C SER A 158 11.96 4.36 5.88
N VAL A 159 10.64 4.44 5.83
CA VAL A 159 9.73 3.85 6.81
C VAL A 159 8.69 3.00 6.09
N VAL A 160 8.31 1.87 6.68
CA VAL A 160 7.20 1.05 6.24
C VAL A 160 6.33 0.79 7.45
N LEU A 161 5.06 1.18 7.36
CA LEU A 161 4.12 1.17 8.47
C LEU A 161 2.86 0.44 8.01
N GLU A 162 2.44 -0.53 8.82
CA GLU A 162 1.19 -1.25 8.62
C GLU A 162 0.15 -0.73 9.62
N GLN A 163 -0.97 -0.24 9.08
CA GLN A 163 -2.16 0.15 9.82
C GLN A 163 -3.34 -0.70 9.32
N GLU A 164 -4.40 -0.82 10.12
CA GLU A 164 -5.56 -1.67 9.78
C GLU A 164 -6.13 -1.38 8.37
N LYS A 165 -6.21 -0.09 7.99
CA LYS A 165 -6.83 0.35 6.74
C LYS A 165 -5.85 0.66 5.62
N TYR A 166 -4.58 0.94 5.93
CA TYR A 166 -3.60 1.39 4.94
C TYR A 166 -2.21 0.85 5.25
N LEU A 167 -1.45 0.53 4.20
CA LEU A 167 0.00 0.40 4.25
C LEU A 167 0.62 1.73 3.84
N VAL A 168 1.65 2.14 4.55
CA VAL A 168 2.38 3.38 4.27
C VAL A 168 3.85 3.10 4.09
N ALA A 169 4.41 3.56 2.98
CA ALA A 169 5.84 3.56 2.72
C ALA A 169 6.32 5.01 2.55
N GLY A 170 7.26 5.44 3.38
CA GLY A 170 7.86 6.77 3.31
C GLY A 170 9.33 6.68 2.88
N SER A 171 9.79 7.60 2.05
CA SER A 171 11.21 7.75 1.72
C SER A 171 11.63 9.22 1.75
N PRO A 172 12.74 9.55 2.44
CA PRO A 172 13.23 10.92 2.53
C PRO A 172 13.86 11.39 1.22
N VAL A 173 13.63 12.66 0.91
CA VAL A 173 14.26 13.37 -0.21
C VAL A 173 15.22 14.40 0.35
N PHE A 174 16.47 14.36 -0.06
CA PHE A 174 17.52 15.28 0.41
C PHE A 174 17.96 16.25 -0.69
N LEU A 175 18.37 17.46 -0.30
CA LEU A 175 18.87 18.49 -1.21
C LEU A 175 20.37 18.37 -1.49
N ASP A 176 21.08 17.56 -0.71
CA ASP A 176 22.52 17.38 -0.78
C ASP A 176 22.88 15.89 -0.80
N LYS A 177 24.02 15.59 -1.43
CA LYS A 177 24.55 14.21 -1.52
C LYS A 177 24.94 13.62 -0.16
N GLY A 178 25.17 14.46 0.85
CA GLY A 178 25.51 14.04 2.21
C GLY A 178 24.30 13.64 3.05
N HIS A 179 23.08 13.74 2.51
CA HIS A 179 21.82 13.47 3.21
C HIS A 179 21.67 14.27 4.52
N THR A 180 22.19 15.51 4.54
CA THR A 180 22.14 16.37 5.73
C THR A 180 20.99 17.36 5.72
N ARG A 181 20.45 17.68 4.54
CA ARG A 181 19.39 18.67 4.31
C ARG A 181 18.16 17.98 3.75
N LEU A 182 17.30 17.53 4.66
CA LEU A 182 16.00 16.96 4.32
C LEU A 182 15.13 18.02 3.62
N LEU A 183 14.68 17.72 2.41
CA LEU A 183 13.66 18.50 1.71
C LEU A 183 12.27 18.17 2.26
N GLY A 184 12.00 16.88 2.41
CA GLY A 184 10.72 16.31 2.83
C GLY A 184 10.70 14.80 2.62
N ASN A 185 9.56 14.17 2.86
CA ASN A 185 9.34 12.74 2.65
C ASN A 185 8.31 12.51 1.55
N ILE A 186 8.65 11.67 0.56
CA ILE A 186 7.65 11.10 -0.36
C ILE A 186 6.99 9.95 0.37
N VAL A 187 5.66 9.94 0.40
CA VAL A 187 4.86 9.00 1.19
C VAL A 187 3.86 8.35 0.26
N ASP A 188 3.97 7.05 0.10
CA ASP A 188 2.99 6.21 -0.58
C ASP A 188 2.03 5.64 0.46
N VAL A 189 0.72 5.83 0.22
CA VAL A 189 -0.37 5.36 1.06
C VAL A 189 -1.30 4.49 0.21
N VAL A 190 -1.36 3.21 0.54
CA VAL A 190 -2.16 2.21 -0.18
C VAL A 190 -3.18 1.56 0.76
N PRO A 191 -4.49 1.54 0.44
CA PRO A 191 -5.48 0.83 1.24
C PRO A 191 -5.18 -0.67 1.31
N THR A 192 -5.28 -1.26 2.51
CA THR A 192 -5.06 -2.70 2.74
C THR A 192 -6.01 -3.55 1.91
N GLU A 193 -7.24 -3.09 1.70
CA GLU A 193 -8.23 -3.77 0.83
C GLU A 193 -7.76 -3.91 -0.63
N VAL A 194 -6.95 -2.96 -1.12
CA VAL A 194 -6.40 -2.99 -2.48
C VAL A 194 -5.23 -3.97 -2.52
N VAL A 195 -4.31 -3.88 -1.54
CA VAL A 195 -3.13 -4.75 -1.44
C VAL A 195 -3.54 -6.22 -1.27
N PHE A 196 -4.48 -6.48 -0.37
CA PHE A 196 -4.92 -7.83 -0.03
C PHE A 196 -6.06 -8.35 -0.89
N LYS A 197 -6.54 -7.61 -1.91
CA LYS A 197 -7.64 -8.05 -2.78
C LYS A 197 -7.39 -9.45 -3.37
N SER A 198 -6.18 -9.69 -3.86
CA SER A 198 -5.78 -10.99 -4.42
C SER A 198 -5.76 -12.09 -3.36
N VAL A 199 -5.35 -11.78 -2.13
CA VAL A 199 -5.31 -12.73 -1.01
C VAL A 199 -6.74 -13.08 -0.56
N ILE A 200 -7.63 -12.10 -0.48
CA ILE A 200 -9.04 -12.31 -0.14
C ILE A 200 -9.73 -13.17 -1.21
N ASN A 201 -9.49 -12.88 -2.50
CA ASN A 201 -10.02 -13.69 -3.60
C ASN A 201 -9.51 -15.12 -3.54
N PHE A 202 -8.20 -15.31 -3.34
CA PHE A 202 -7.59 -16.62 -3.18
C PHE A 202 -8.21 -17.39 -2.00
N ARG A 203 -8.34 -16.76 -0.83
CA ARG A 203 -8.97 -17.35 0.35
C ARG A 203 -10.39 -17.83 0.04
N ASN A 204 -11.20 -17.01 -0.63
CA ASN A 204 -12.58 -17.36 -0.95
C ASN A 204 -12.65 -18.54 -1.94
N ILE A 205 -11.80 -18.56 -2.96
CA ILE A 205 -11.69 -19.69 -3.90
C ILE A 205 -11.25 -20.95 -3.17
N PHE A 206 -10.21 -20.84 -2.32
CA PHE A 206 -9.71 -21.95 -1.52
C PHE A 206 -10.80 -22.54 -0.63
N LEU A 207 -11.53 -21.71 0.12
CA LEU A 207 -12.64 -22.15 0.97
C LEU A 207 -13.75 -22.84 0.16
N ALA A 208 -14.10 -22.33 -1.02
CA ALA A 208 -15.10 -22.95 -1.89
C ALA A 208 -14.66 -24.34 -2.37
N ILE A 209 -13.40 -24.50 -2.78
CA ILE A 209 -12.84 -25.80 -3.19
C ILE A 209 -12.79 -26.76 -1.99
N SER A 210 -12.31 -26.30 -0.83
CA SER A 210 -12.27 -27.12 0.39
C SER A 210 -13.66 -27.61 0.78
N ALA A 211 -14.68 -26.75 0.72
CA ALA A 211 -16.06 -27.12 0.99
C ALA A 211 -16.58 -28.15 -0.03
N ALA A 212 -16.31 -27.95 -1.32
CA ALA A 212 -16.72 -28.88 -2.37
C ALA A 212 -16.07 -30.26 -2.21
N VAL A 213 -14.76 -30.30 -1.92
CA VAL A 213 -14.04 -31.55 -1.66
C VAL A 213 -14.57 -32.24 -0.41
N PHE A 214 -14.80 -31.50 0.68
CA PHE A 214 -15.37 -32.06 1.91
C PHE A 214 -16.75 -32.69 1.68
N LEU A 215 -17.62 -32.02 0.91
CA LEU A 215 -18.93 -32.56 0.57
C LEU A 215 -18.82 -33.81 -0.33
N ALA A 216 -17.90 -33.82 -1.29
CA ALA A 216 -17.66 -34.96 -2.16
C ALA A 216 -17.11 -36.17 -1.40
N THR A 217 -16.17 -35.97 -0.48
CA THR A 217 -15.62 -37.05 0.35
C THR A 217 -16.65 -37.58 1.33
N LEU A 218 -17.45 -36.70 1.94
CA LEU A 218 -18.56 -37.10 2.81
C LEU A 218 -19.61 -37.90 2.04
N PHE A 219 -19.98 -37.43 0.85
CA PHE A 219 -20.90 -38.15 -0.04
C PHE A 219 -20.35 -39.53 -0.41
N LEU A 220 -19.08 -39.61 -0.82
CA LEU A 220 -18.43 -40.88 -1.18
C LEU A 220 -18.36 -41.83 0.02
N ALA A 221 -18.01 -41.33 1.21
CA ALA A 221 -17.98 -42.13 2.43
C ALA A 221 -19.36 -42.69 2.78
N ILE A 222 -20.42 -41.88 2.71
CA ILE A 222 -21.80 -42.31 2.94
C ILE A 222 -22.23 -43.31 1.86
N SER A 223 -21.88 -43.07 0.61
CA SER A 223 -22.21 -43.96 -0.51
C SER A 223 -21.58 -45.33 -0.31
N LEU A 224 -20.27 -45.39 -0.03
CA LEU A 224 -19.53 -46.64 0.22
C LEU A 224 -20.04 -47.38 1.47
N ALA A 225 -20.37 -46.64 2.54
CA ALA A 225 -20.95 -47.23 3.74
C ALA A 225 -22.27 -47.95 3.42
N LYS A 226 -23.18 -47.30 2.68
CA LYS A 226 -24.47 -47.88 2.32
C LYS A 226 -24.39 -48.96 1.25
N SER A 227 -23.48 -48.84 0.28
CA SER A 227 -23.41 -49.79 -0.85
C SER A 227 -22.57 -51.02 -0.54
N ILE A 228 -21.56 -50.92 0.33
CA ILE A 228 -20.62 -52.01 0.59
C ILE A 228 -20.63 -52.41 2.08
N THR A 229 -20.33 -51.47 2.98
CA THR A 229 -20.12 -51.79 4.41
C THR A 229 -21.38 -52.36 5.06
N ASP A 230 -22.53 -51.70 4.91
CA ASP A 230 -23.80 -52.12 5.53
C ASP A 230 -24.25 -53.51 5.04
N PRO A 231 -24.25 -53.83 3.72
CA PRO A 231 -24.50 -55.19 3.24
C PRO A 231 -23.54 -56.24 3.80
N ILE A 232 -22.24 -55.96 3.85
CA ILE A 232 -21.25 -56.93 4.36
C ILE A 232 -21.45 -57.18 5.86
N VAL A 233 -21.71 -56.14 6.66
CA VAL A 233 -22.01 -56.25 8.09
C VAL A 233 -23.29 -57.06 8.29
N TYR A 234 -24.34 -56.80 7.50
CA TYR A 234 -25.57 -57.57 7.52
C TYR A 234 -25.33 -59.05 7.20
N LEU A 235 -24.61 -59.37 6.12
CA LEU A 235 -24.31 -60.74 5.72
C LEU A 235 -23.47 -61.48 6.75
N THR A 236 -22.53 -60.78 7.40
CA THR A 236 -21.73 -61.32 8.50
C THR A 236 -22.62 -61.68 9.69
N LYS A 237 -23.53 -60.78 10.08
CA LYS A 237 -24.47 -61.01 11.19
C LYS A 237 -25.39 -62.21 10.91
N VAL A 238 -25.96 -62.27 9.70
CA VAL A 238 -26.84 -63.37 9.30
C VAL A 238 -26.10 -64.70 9.30
N THR A 239 -24.88 -64.74 8.78
CA THR A 239 -24.05 -65.97 8.77
C THR A 239 -23.70 -66.43 10.19
N HIS A 240 -23.42 -65.51 11.11
CA HIS A 240 -23.22 -65.84 12.52
C HIS A 240 -24.47 -66.36 13.22
N ASP A 241 -25.65 -65.81 12.91
CA ASP A 241 -26.91 -66.34 13.43
C ASP A 241 -27.20 -67.73 12.87
N MET A 242 -26.89 -67.97 11.59
CA MET A 242 -27.00 -69.29 10.96
C MET A 242 -26.09 -70.33 11.64
N SER A 243 -24.86 -69.97 12.02
CA SER A 243 -23.93 -70.88 12.72
C SER A 243 -24.45 -71.29 14.11
N LYS A 244 -25.27 -70.45 14.74
CA LYS A 244 -25.98 -70.73 16.00
C LYS A 244 -27.30 -71.49 15.81
N GLY A 245 -27.61 -71.93 14.59
CA GLY A 245 -28.83 -72.67 14.27
C GLY A 245 -30.08 -71.82 14.03
N LYS A 246 -29.98 -70.48 14.00
CA LYS A 246 -31.10 -69.59 13.70
C LYS A 246 -31.28 -69.44 12.19
N LEU A 247 -32.06 -70.32 11.57
CA LEU A 247 -32.21 -70.40 10.11
C LEU A 247 -33.57 -69.91 9.58
N ALA A 248 -34.39 -69.22 10.37
CA ALA A 248 -35.76 -68.87 9.98
C ALA A 248 -35.85 -67.81 8.86
N SER A 249 -34.99 -66.80 8.91
CA SER A 249 -35.03 -65.65 7.99
C SER A 249 -34.25 -65.92 6.70
N ALA A 250 -34.81 -65.48 5.56
CA ALA A 250 -34.09 -65.49 4.28
C ALA A 250 -33.01 -64.40 4.24
N VAL A 251 -31.90 -64.69 3.56
CA VAL A 251 -30.83 -63.71 3.35
C VAL A 251 -31.15 -62.90 2.10
N VAL A 252 -31.42 -61.60 2.28
CA VAL A 252 -31.80 -60.71 1.18
C VAL A 252 -31.01 -59.42 1.28
N VAL A 253 -30.34 -59.04 0.19
CA VAL A 253 -29.65 -57.77 0.02
C VAL A 253 -30.19 -57.12 -1.25
N SER A 254 -30.50 -55.82 -1.19
CA SER A 254 -31.06 -55.05 -2.30
C SER A 254 -30.01 -54.50 -3.28
N SER A 255 -28.72 -54.72 -3.01
CA SER A 255 -27.64 -54.29 -3.89
C SER A 255 -27.70 -54.98 -5.26
N LYS A 256 -27.03 -54.40 -6.26
CA LYS A 256 -26.90 -54.94 -7.62
C LYS A 256 -25.47 -55.33 -8.00
N ASP A 257 -24.54 -55.24 -7.05
CA ASP A 257 -23.12 -55.54 -7.22
C ASP A 257 -22.76 -56.94 -6.68
N GLU A 258 -21.47 -57.19 -6.45
CA GLU A 258 -20.94 -58.45 -5.93
C GLU A 258 -21.52 -58.82 -4.54
N THR A 259 -21.97 -57.84 -3.76
CA THR A 259 -22.61 -58.13 -2.46
C THR A 259 -23.93 -58.87 -2.62
N LYS A 260 -24.64 -58.68 -3.74
CA LYS A 260 -25.84 -59.47 -4.09
C LYS A 260 -25.48 -60.92 -4.41
N LEU A 261 -24.44 -61.13 -5.22
CA LEU A 261 -23.97 -62.47 -5.57
C LEU A 261 -23.52 -63.25 -4.33
N LEU A 262 -22.86 -62.56 -3.39
CA LEU A 262 -22.51 -63.11 -2.09
C LEU A 262 -23.76 -63.45 -1.25
N ALA A 263 -24.74 -62.54 -1.17
CA ALA A 263 -26.00 -62.77 -0.46
C ALA A 263 -26.75 -64.00 -0.99
N GLU A 264 -26.86 -64.14 -2.31
CA GLU A 264 -27.51 -65.29 -2.96
C GLU A 264 -26.76 -66.60 -2.68
N SER A 265 -25.42 -66.55 -2.63
CA SER A 265 -24.58 -67.71 -2.30
C SER A 265 -24.80 -68.15 -0.85
N ILE A 266 -24.87 -67.21 0.09
CA ILE A 266 -25.17 -67.47 1.50
C ILE A 266 -26.61 -67.99 1.66
N GLU A 267 -27.58 -67.48 0.91
CA GLU A 267 -28.96 -67.97 0.94
C GLU A 267 -29.06 -69.42 0.46
N ARG A 268 -28.35 -69.79 -0.61
CA ARG A 268 -28.26 -71.19 -1.07
C ARG A 268 -27.67 -72.08 0.01
N LEU A 269 -26.60 -71.64 0.68
CA LEU A 269 -25.98 -72.35 1.80
C LEU A 269 -26.98 -72.56 2.95
N ARG A 270 -27.71 -71.50 3.34
CA ARG A 270 -28.76 -71.54 4.39
C ARG A 270 -29.82 -72.59 4.07
N LYS A 271 -30.36 -72.58 2.84
CA LYS A 271 -31.37 -73.56 2.40
C LYS A 271 -30.85 -74.99 2.48
N SER A 272 -29.62 -75.24 2.02
CA SER A 272 -28.97 -76.55 2.10
C SER A 272 -28.82 -77.03 3.55
N MET A 273 -28.41 -76.14 4.46
CA MET A 273 -28.26 -76.45 5.90
C MET A 273 -29.61 -76.80 6.56
N ILE A 274 -30.70 -76.10 6.21
CA ILE A 274 -32.06 -76.43 6.68
C ILE A 274 -32.46 -77.83 6.24
N ILE A 275 -32.20 -78.19 4.98
CA ILE A 275 -32.53 -79.51 4.43
C ILE A 275 -31.74 -80.60 5.17
N LEU A 276 -30.45 -80.39 5.39
CA LEU A 276 -29.59 -81.30 6.14
C LEU A 276 -30.07 -81.51 7.58
N LEU A 277 -30.33 -80.44 8.33
CA LEU A 277 -30.83 -80.53 9.71
C LEU A 277 -32.19 -81.22 9.80
N LYS A 278 -33.09 -81.00 8.84
CA LYS A 278 -34.37 -81.72 8.76
C LYS A 278 -34.20 -83.21 8.50
N ARG A 279 -33.20 -83.62 7.71
CA ARG A 279 -32.89 -85.03 7.46
C ARG A 279 -32.32 -85.72 8.69
N VAL A 280 -31.43 -85.05 9.43
CA VAL A 280 -30.84 -85.58 10.67
C VAL A 280 -31.90 -85.74 11.77
N ARG A 281 -32.84 -84.80 11.90
CA ARG A 281 -33.94 -84.86 12.89
C ARG A 281 -35.03 -85.92 12.62
N LYS A 282 -35.08 -86.50 11.41
CA LYS A 282 -36.07 -87.52 11.01
C LYS A 282 -35.54 -88.96 11.15
N LYS A 283 -34.27 -89.13 11.51
CA LYS A 283 -33.70 -90.40 11.99
C LYS A 283 -33.71 -90.40 13.51
#